data_AF-A0A0K2GFT5-F1
#
_entry.id   AF-A0A0K2GFT5-F1
#
_cell.length_a   1.000
_cell.length_b   1.000
_cell.length_c   1.000
_cell.angle_alpha   90.00
_cell.angle_beta   90.00
_cell.angle_gamma   90.00
#
_symmetry.space_group_name_H-M   'P 1'
#
loop_
_entity.id
_entity.type
_entity.pdbx_description
1 polymer ?
#
loop_
_entity_poly.entity_id
_entity_poly.type
_entity_poly.pdbx_seq_one_letter_code
_entity_poly.pdbx_strand_id
1 'polypeptide(L)'
;MNPLKVIEQHCPDRPLWDPILKVLPEKTVAQFMFMGEVLCESGTRIFLYKHIWSRRYINLDQQGQAYQFHASEKGSHYVPVELSGAVRRASSF
;
A
#
# COMPACT_ATOMS: atom_id res chain seq x y z
N MET A 1 -8.74 -15.67 -3.57
CA MET A 1 -8.87 -14.19 -3.51
C MET A 1 -8.62 -13.65 -4.91
N ASN A 2 -9.45 -12.70 -5.38
CA ASN A 2 -9.36 -12.18 -6.73
C ASN A 2 -8.39 -11.00 -6.82
N PRO A 3 -7.58 -10.89 -7.88
CA PRO A 3 -6.69 -9.76 -8.09
C PRO A 3 -7.49 -8.45 -8.27
N LEU A 4 -6.97 -7.35 -7.73
CA LEU A 4 -7.57 -6.02 -7.82
C LEU A 4 -6.87 -5.22 -8.91
N LYS A 5 -7.48 -5.15 -10.09
CA LYS A 5 -6.93 -4.41 -11.22
C LYS A 5 -7.02 -2.90 -11.00
N VAL A 6 -5.93 -2.19 -11.28
CA VAL A 6 -5.84 -0.73 -11.12
C VAL A 6 -6.53 -0.04 -12.30
N ILE A 7 -7.34 0.97 -12.01
CA ILE A 7 -7.98 1.83 -13.02
C ILE A 7 -7.48 3.27 -12.98
N GLU A 8 -7.10 3.76 -11.80
CA GLU A 8 -6.69 5.14 -11.62
C GLU A 8 -5.64 5.24 -10.51
N GLN A 9 -4.74 6.22 -10.65
CA GLN A 9 -3.79 6.61 -9.62
C GLN A 9 -3.97 8.09 -9.29
N HIS A 10 -3.97 8.41 -8.00
CA HIS A 10 -4.12 9.76 -7.50
C HIS A 10 -3.02 10.10 -6.49
N CYS A 11 -2.55 11.34 -6.50
CA CYS A 11 -1.61 11.87 -5.52
C CYS A 11 -2.25 13.12 -4.89
N PRO A 12 -2.93 12.99 -3.75
CA PRO A 12 -3.58 14.13 -3.11
C PRO A 12 -2.55 15.13 -2.56
N ASP A 13 -2.94 16.39 -2.45
CA ASP A 13 -2.09 17.49 -1.94
C ASP A 13 -1.61 17.28 -0.50
N ARG A 14 -2.33 16.46 0.27
CA ARG A 14 -1.97 16.09 1.64
C ARG A 14 -1.87 14.58 1.77
N PRO A 15 -0.86 14.07 2.50
CA PRO A 15 -0.74 12.65 2.74
C PRO A 15 -1.88 12.13 3.63
N LEU A 16 -2.38 10.96 3.29
CA LEU A 16 -3.39 10.25 4.07
C LEU A 16 -2.69 9.19 4.91
N TRP A 17 -2.64 9.39 6.23
CA TRP A 17 -1.89 8.51 7.15
C TRP A 17 -2.76 7.55 7.96
N ASP A 18 -4.07 7.79 8.05
CA ASP A 18 -4.99 6.97 8.85
C ASP A 18 -4.88 5.47 8.56
N PRO A 19 -4.76 5.00 7.30
CA PRO A 19 -4.65 3.57 7.01
C PRO A 19 -3.41 2.92 7.64
N ILE A 20 -2.22 3.55 7.55
CA ILE A 20 -0.99 2.97 8.10
C ILE A 20 -0.92 3.11 9.62
N LEU A 21 -1.48 4.17 10.20
CA LEU A 21 -1.57 4.37 11.65
C LEU A 21 -2.49 3.34 12.35
N LYS A 22 -3.44 2.74 11.63
CA LYS A 22 -4.26 1.63 12.17
C LYS A 22 -3.46 0.34 12.39
N VAL A 23 -2.36 0.15 11.66
CA VAL A 23 -1.64 -1.13 11.61
C VAL A 23 -0.23 -1.05 12.18
N LEU A 24 0.34 0.15 12.31
CA LEU A 24 1.70 0.36 12.82
C LEU A 24 1.74 1.48 13.87
N PRO A 25 2.60 1.38 14.89
CA PRO A 25 2.85 2.48 15.82
C PRO A 25 3.40 3.72 15.09
N GLU A 26 3.05 4.92 15.58
CA GLU A 26 3.45 6.20 14.99
C GLU A 26 4.96 6.33 14.76
N LYS A 27 5.77 5.86 15.72
CA LYS A 27 7.25 5.85 15.60
C LYS A 27 7.74 5.02 14.41
N THR A 28 7.01 3.97 14.05
CA THR A 28 7.30 3.13 12.87
C THR A 28 6.78 3.81 11.60
N VAL A 29 5.60 4.43 11.64
CA VAL A 29 5.03 5.18 10.51
C VAL A 29 5.94 6.32 10.05
N ALA A 30 6.66 6.98 10.96
CA ALA A 30 7.64 8.01 10.63
C ALA A 30 8.77 7.56 9.68
N GLN A 31 8.92 6.24 9.47
CA GLN A 31 9.90 5.66 8.53
C GLN A 31 9.34 5.47 7.11
N PHE A 32 8.09 5.90 6.85
CA PHE A 32 7.41 5.75 5.57
C PHE A 32 7.08 7.10 4.96
N MET A 33 7.02 7.13 3.64
CA MET A 33 6.56 8.24 2.83
C MET A 33 5.27 7.83 2.14
N PHE A 34 4.24 8.67 2.19
CA PHE A 34 3.04 8.49 1.40
C PHE A 34 3.34 8.81 -0.06
N MET A 35 2.97 7.91 -0.97
CA MET A 35 3.26 7.99 -2.41
C MET A 35 2.00 8.17 -3.26
N GLY A 36 0.85 8.38 -2.63
CA GLY A 36 -0.45 8.47 -3.29
C GLY A 36 -1.33 7.24 -3.04
N GLU A 37 -2.35 7.13 -3.85
CA GLU A 37 -3.36 6.08 -3.79
C GLU A 37 -3.73 5.59 -5.20
N VAL A 38 -4.29 4.39 -5.27
CA VAL A 38 -4.88 3.85 -6.49
C VAL A 38 -6.31 3.42 -6.24
N LEU A 39 -7.15 3.59 -7.25
CA LEU A 39 -8.49 3.02 -7.31
C LEU A 39 -8.46 1.75 -8.15
N CYS A 40 -9.06 0.68 -7.62
CA CYS A 40 -9.22 -0.59 -8.33
C CYS A 40 -10.62 -0.74 -8.93
N GLU A 41 -10.78 -1.62 -9.93
CA GLU A 41 -12.07 -1.92 -10.58
C GLU A 41 -13.17 -2.33 -9.58
N SER A 42 -12.80 -2.94 -8.44
CA SER A 42 -13.72 -3.31 -7.36
C SER A 42 -14.23 -2.12 -6.52
N GLY A 43 -13.73 -0.91 -6.75
CA GLY A 43 -13.93 0.25 -5.88
C GLY A 43 -12.99 0.30 -4.67
N THR A 44 -12.13 -0.70 -4.48
CA THR A 44 -11.12 -0.70 -3.42
C THR A 44 -10.09 0.40 -3.69
N ARG A 45 -9.85 1.24 -2.70
CA ARG A 45 -8.77 2.23 -2.72
C ARG A 45 -7.57 1.69 -1.95
N ILE A 46 -6.39 1.74 -2.56
CA ILE A 46 -5.15 1.27 -1.94
C ILE A 46 -4.19 2.46 -1.79
N PHE A 47 -3.79 2.71 -0.56
CA PHE A 47 -2.86 3.75 -0.15
C PHE A 47 -1.43 3.20 -0.17
N LEU A 48 -0.50 3.95 -0.75
CA LEU A 48 0.85 3.49 -1.06
C LEU A 48 1.84 4.16 -0.10
N TYR A 49 2.51 3.37 0.73
CA TYR A 49 3.51 3.87 1.67
C TYR A 49 4.86 3.24 1.39
N LYS A 50 5.84 4.07 1.07
CA LYS A 50 7.19 3.65 0.76
C LYS A 50 8.09 3.82 1.96
N HIS A 51 8.71 2.75 2.41
CA HIS A 51 9.71 2.82 3.46
C HIS A 51 10.93 3.63 2.99
N ILE A 52 11.40 4.56 3.83
CA ILE A 52 12.44 5.53 3.47
C ILE A 52 13.75 4.84 3.09
N TRP A 53 14.14 3.82 3.86
CA TRP A 53 15.46 3.19 3.74
C TRP A 53 15.49 2.04 2.73
N SER A 54 14.68 1.00 2.94
CA SER A 54 14.61 -0.18 2.05
C SER A 54 13.99 0.12 0.67
N ARG A 55 13.30 1.27 0.54
CA ARG A 55 12.55 1.70 -0.66
C ARG A 55 11.39 0.77 -1.03
N ARG A 56 11.06 -0.22 -0.20
CA ARG A 56 9.96 -1.16 -0.40
C ARG A 56 8.64 -0.58 0.10
N TYR A 57 7.54 -1.07 -0.46
CA TYR A 57 6.21 -0.56 -0.16
C TYR A 57 5.46 -1.43 0.86
N ILE A 58 4.64 -0.79 1.67
CA ILE A 58 3.44 -1.36 2.26
C ILE A 58 2.24 -0.67 1.60
N ASN A 59 1.33 -1.47 1.05
CA ASN A 59 0.13 -0.96 0.38
C ASN A 59 -1.08 -1.42 1.18
N LEU A 60 -1.95 -0.50 1.55
CA LEU A 60 -3.05 -0.76 2.50
C LEU A 60 -4.37 -0.24 1.93
N ASP A 61 -5.48 -0.94 2.19
CA ASP A 61 -6.80 -0.30 2.06
C ASP A 61 -7.16 0.52 3.32
N GLN A 62 -8.35 1.11 3.32
CA GLN A 62 -8.85 1.91 4.43
C GLN A 62 -9.05 1.11 5.73
N GLN A 63 -9.17 -0.22 5.64
CA GLN A 63 -9.36 -1.14 6.77
C GLN A 63 -8.03 -1.68 7.31
N GLY A 64 -6.91 -1.44 6.61
CA GLY A 64 -5.58 -1.93 6.99
C GLY A 64 -5.24 -3.29 6.38
N GLN A 65 -6.03 -3.80 5.43
CA GLN A 65 -5.66 -4.99 4.65
C GLN A 65 -4.46 -4.65 3.78
N ALA A 66 -3.42 -5.50 3.84
CA ALA A 66 -2.21 -5.31 3.06
C ALA A 66 -2.32 -5.95 1.67
N TYR A 67 -1.64 -5.32 0.69
CA TYR A 67 -1.61 -5.77 -0.69
C TYR A 67 -0.20 -5.77 -1.28
N GLN A 68 0.05 -6.74 -2.15
CA GLN A 68 1.25 -6.79 -2.99
C GLN A 68 0.91 -6.38 -4.42
N PHE A 69 1.74 -5.49 -4.97
CA PHE A 69 1.64 -5.06 -6.35
C PHE A 69 2.24 -6.09 -7.30
N HIS A 70 1.54 -6.37 -8.39
CA HIS A 70 1.99 -7.20 -9.49
C HIS A 70 1.79 -6.44 -10.81
N ALA A 71 2.90 -6.11 -11.47
CA ALA A 71 2.87 -5.58 -12.83
C ALA A 71 2.83 -6.74 -13.84
N SER A 72 2.06 -6.57 -14.91
CA SER A 72 2.08 -7.47 -16.07
C SER A 72 1.84 -6.66 -17.35
N GLU A 73 2.15 -7.25 -18.49
CA GLU A 73 1.87 -6.67 -19.81
C GLU A 73 0.37 -6.40 -20.04
N LYS A 74 -0.51 -7.14 -19.35
CA LYS A 74 -1.97 -7.02 -19.45
C LYS A 74 -2.56 -6.01 -18.45
N GLY A 75 -1.70 -5.30 -17.73
CA GLY A 75 -2.07 -4.35 -16.69
C GLY A 75 -1.57 -4.76 -15.32
N SER A 76 -1.60 -3.80 -14.41
CA SER A 76 -1.14 -3.99 -13.04
C SER A 76 -2.30 -4.28 -12.09
N HIS A 77 -2.05 -5.13 -11.10
CA HIS A 77 -3.05 -5.48 -10.09
C HIS A 77 -2.44 -5.66 -8.71
N TYR A 78 -3.30 -5.67 -7.70
CA TYR A 78 -2.96 -5.92 -6.32
C TYR A 78 -3.54 -7.24 -5.83
N VAL A 79 -2.78 -7.98 -5.04
CA VAL A 79 -3.21 -9.22 -4.40
C VAL A 79 -3.17 -9.04 -2.89
N PRO A 80 -4.22 -9.42 -2.14
CA PRO A 80 -4.20 -9.35 -0.68
C PRO A 80 -3.09 -10.24 -0.12
N VAL A 81 -2.40 -9.76 0.92
CA VAL A 81 -1.34 -10.47 1.61
C VAL A 81 -1.48 -10.28 3.13
N GLU A 82 -0.88 -11.18 3.89
CA GLU A 82 -0.78 -11.04 5.34
C GLU A 82 -0.01 -9.76 5.72
N LEU A 83 -0.60 -8.97 6.61
CA LEU A 83 -0.04 -7.71 7.09
C LEU A 83 1.37 -7.90 7.68
N SER A 84 1.53 -8.90 8.54
CA SER A 84 2.82 -9.21 9.19
C SER A 84 3.93 -9.51 8.18
N GLY A 85 3.59 -10.19 7.08
CA GLY A 85 4.50 -10.45 5.96
C GLY A 85 4.83 -9.19 5.18
N ALA A 86 3.83 -8.34 4.91
CA ALA A 86 4.03 -7.07 4.23
C ALA A 86 4.95 -6.12 5.02
N VAL A 87 4.71 -5.97 6.33
CA VAL A 87 5.55 -5.17 7.23
C VAL A 87 6.99 -5.68 7.23
N ARG A 88 7.20 -6.98 7.40
CA ARG A 88 8.53 -7.58 7.37
C ARG A 88 9.24 -7.31 6.05
N ARG A 89 8.58 -7.53 4.91
CA ARG A 89 9.16 -7.26 3.58
C ARG A 89 9.52 -5.80 3.42
N ALA A 90 8.65 -4.88 3.85
CA ALA A 90 8.86 -3.45 3.74
C ALA A 90 10.06 -2.97 4.56
N SER A 91 10.30 -3.54 5.74
CA SER A 91 11.41 -3.14 6.62
C SER A 91 12.70 -3.93 6.41
N SER A 92 12.72 -4.93 5.54
CA SER A 92 13.92 -5.72 5.24
C SER A 92 14.85 -4.98 4.27
N PHE A 93 16.15 -5.01 4.53
CA PHE A 93 17.21 -4.51 3.66
C PHE A 93 17.61 -5.59 2.64
#